data_AF-A0A3S7L477-F1
#
_entry.id   AF-A0A3S7L477-F1
#
_cell.length_a   1.000
_cell.length_b   1.000
_cell.length_c   1.000
_cell.angle_alpha   90.00
_cell.angle_beta   90.00
_cell.angle_gamma   90.00
#
_symmetry.space_group_name_H-M   'P 1'
#
loop_
_entity.id
_entity.type
_entity.pdbx_description
1 polymer ?
#
loop_
_entity_poly.entity_id
_entity_poly.type
_entity_poly.pdbx_seq_one_letter_code
_entity_poly.pdbx_strand_id
1 'polypeptide(L)'
;MTTIIKEAIDVYDLLLNQYSDPRVEGWFLMGSPFPMIMLLVFYQYFIRSLGPWLMKDREPFKLDKVMILYNLIQILVNGWFVEESFRHIWLHGRYNVICEEVDYSDDPIALLVARFTWMFFMTKVFDLLDTVFMVLRKRSDQVSFLHLYHHTGMVLATWIGTKYVAGGHGVLFGTINSFVHAVMYIYYLLTALNPEYKKSIWWKKHITELQLIQFVLTSLHSAIALFNPYCKFPKVLLAAFIPQDVFMFFLFLDFYRKAYLNPKKKLKE
;
A
#
# COMPACT_ATOMS: atom_id res chain seq x y z
N MET A 1 6.25 14.66 -34.50
CA MET A 1 7.17 14.28 -33.40
C MET A 1 7.42 15.45 -32.46
N THR A 2 7.81 16.62 -32.96
CA THR A 2 8.06 17.84 -32.16
C THR A 2 6.84 18.33 -31.37
N THR A 3 5.62 18.25 -31.92
CA THR A 3 4.38 18.66 -31.23
C THR A 3 4.06 17.75 -30.04
N ILE A 4 4.18 16.42 -30.22
CA ILE A 4 3.92 15.44 -29.16
C ILE A 4 4.93 15.59 -28.02
N ILE A 5 6.21 15.85 -28.35
CA ILE A 5 7.24 16.09 -27.34
C ILE A 5 6.95 17.38 -26.56
N LYS A 6 6.53 18.45 -27.24
CA LYS A 6 6.13 19.69 -26.57
C LYS A 6 4.91 19.49 -25.66
N GLU A 7 3.86 18.84 -26.15
CA GLU A 7 2.69 18.52 -25.31
C GLU A 7 3.06 17.67 -24.09
N ALA A 8 3.96 16.69 -24.26
CA ALA A 8 4.44 15.88 -23.15
C ALA A 8 5.22 16.71 -22.12
N ILE A 9 6.04 17.67 -22.57
CA ILE A 9 6.76 18.61 -21.69
C ILE A 9 5.77 19.54 -20.98
N ASP A 10 4.79 20.08 -21.70
CA ASP A 10 3.78 20.99 -21.13
C ASP A 10 2.93 20.29 -20.07
N VAL A 11 2.51 19.03 -20.32
CA VAL A 11 1.79 18.21 -19.34
C VAL A 11 2.68 17.87 -18.14
N TYR A 12 3.95 17.57 -18.38
CA TYR A 12 4.91 17.29 -17.32
C TYR A 12 5.11 18.51 -16.40
N ASP A 13 5.32 19.68 -16.98
CA ASP A 13 5.48 20.94 -16.24
C ASP A 13 4.20 21.31 -15.50
N LEU A 14 3.05 21.09 -16.10
CA LEU A 14 1.76 21.32 -15.46
C LEU A 14 1.59 20.43 -14.22
N LEU A 15 1.84 19.13 -14.35
CA LEU A 15 1.66 18.17 -13.26
C LEU A 15 2.66 18.42 -12.13
N LEU A 16 3.93 18.70 -12.43
CA LEU A 16 4.94 18.86 -11.39
C LEU A 16 4.99 20.26 -10.78
N ASN A 17 4.85 21.31 -11.59
CA ASN A 17 5.08 22.67 -11.11
C ASN A 17 3.79 23.36 -10.67
N GLN A 18 2.61 22.97 -11.18
CA GLN A 18 1.35 23.64 -10.85
C GLN A 18 0.42 22.84 -9.93
N TYR A 19 0.33 21.52 -10.12
CA TYR A 19 -0.61 20.71 -9.34
C TYR A 19 0.01 19.97 -8.15
N SER A 20 1.34 19.87 -8.09
CA SER A 20 1.97 19.15 -7.00
C SER A 20 1.96 19.93 -5.69
N ASP A 21 1.90 19.21 -4.58
CA ASP A 21 1.96 19.78 -3.25
C ASP A 21 3.38 20.27 -2.95
N PRO A 22 3.62 21.59 -2.79
CA PRO A 22 4.96 22.12 -2.59
C PRO A 22 5.59 21.65 -1.28
N ARG A 23 4.78 21.23 -0.30
CA ARG A 23 5.26 20.81 1.03
C ARG A 23 6.08 19.53 0.97
N VAL A 24 5.88 18.70 -0.06
CA VAL A 24 6.54 17.40 -0.20
C VAL A 24 7.69 17.39 -1.21
N GLU A 25 7.93 18.49 -1.94
CA GLU A 25 8.85 18.52 -3.09
C GLU A 25 10.28 18.05 -2.74
N GLY A 26 10.80 18.50 -1.59
CA GLY A 26 12.14 18.14 -1.12
C GLY A 26 12.25 16.76 -0.46
N TRP A 27 11.17 15.99 -0.38
CA TRP A 27 11.19 14.69 0.29
C TRP A 27 11.69 13.58 -0.63
N PHE A 28 12.25 12.53 -0.03
CA PHE A 28 12.79 11.41 -0.79
C PHE A 28 11.72 10.78 -1.69
N LEU A 29 12.07 10.55 -2.96
CA LEU A 29 11.21 10.10 -4.07
C LEU A 29 10.07 11.04 -4.50
N MET A 30 9.96 12.25 -3.96
CA MET A 30 8.86 13.19 -4.29
C MET A 30 9.23 14.27 -5.32
N GLY A 31 10.52 14.43 -5.63
CA GLY A 31 10.97 15.45 -6.59
C GLY A 31 10.48 15.23 -8.03
N SER A 32 10.35 13.98 -8.47
CA SER A 32 9.80 13.65 -9.80
C SER A 32 9.22 12.23 -9.83
N PRO A 33 8.41 11.86 -10.83
CA PRO A 33 7.87 10.50 -10.93
C PRO A 33 8.94 9.48 -11.35
N PHE A 34 10.04 9.91 -11.95
CA PHE A 34 11.03 9.01 -12.56
C PHE A 34 11.70 8.06 -11.57
N PRO A 35 12.20 8.49 -10.39
CA PRO A 35 12.75 7.57 -9.40
C PRO A 35 11.78 6.47 -8.97
N MET A 36 10.51 6.81 -8.75
CA MET A 36 9.48 5.85 -8.39
C MET A 36 9.18 4.88 -9.55
N ILE A 37 9.05 5.38 -10.77
CA ILE A 37 8.83 4.54 -11.96
C ILE A 37 10.01 3.59 -12.18
N MET A 38 11.24 4.09 -12.10
CA MET A 38 12.45 3.27 -12.22
C MET A 38 12.51 2.19 -11.14
N LEU A 39 12.13 2.52 -9.90
CA LEU A 39 12.05 1.57 -8.80
C LEU A 39 11.04 0.46 -9.11
N LEU A 40 9.84 0.79 -9.60
CA LEU A 40 8.82 -0.21 -9.94
C LEU A 40 9.20 -1.05 -11.16
N VAL A 41 9.79 -0.44 -12.19
CA VAL A 41 10.28 -1.16 -13.39
C VAL A 41 11.38 -2.14 -12.99
N PHE A 42 12.37 -1.68 -12.21
CA PHE A 42 13.44 -2.54 -11.72
C PHE A 42 12.90 -3.66 -10.83
N TYR A 43 11.97 -3.34 -9.92
CA TYR A 43 11.30 -4.32 -9.08
C TYR A 43 10.59 -5.40 -9.92
N GLN A 44 9.80 -5.02 -10.93
CA GLN A 44 9.13 -5.99 -11.81
C GLN A 44 10.12 -6.85 -12.59
N TYR A 45 11.18 -6.24 -13.13
CA TYR A 45 12.26 -6.96 -13.80
C TYR A 45 12.97 -7.95 -12.86
N PHE A 46 13.24 -7.53 -11.62
CA PHE A 46 13.85 -8.37 -10.61
C PHE A 46 12.96 -9.57 -10.26
N ILE A 47 11.69 -9.35 -9.95
CA ILE A 47 10.78 -10.42 -9.52
C ILE A 47 10.49 -11.42 -10.64
N ARG A 48 10.30 -10.95 -11.88
CA ARG A 48 9.87 -11.81 -13.00
C ARG A 48 11.02 -12.46 -13.77
N SER A 49 12.22 -11.88 -13.74
CA SER A 49 13.31 -12.32 -14.63
C SER A 49 14.63 -12.45 -13.90
N LEU A 50 15.21 -11.34 -13.42
CA LEU A 50 16.59 -11.36 -12.90
C LEU A 50 16.72 -12.20 -11.63
N GLY A 51 15.82 -12.05 -10.66
CA GLY A 51 15.83 -12.81 -9.41
C GLY A 51 15.68 -14.33 -9.62
N PRO A 52 14.65 -14.80 -10.34
CA PRO A 52 14.53 -16.23 -10.68
C PRO A 52 15.73 -16.78 -11.45
N TRP A 53 16.30 -16.00 -12.38
CA TRP A 53 17.50 -16.38 -13.12
C TRP A 53 18.73 -16.52 -12.19
N LEU A 54 18.98 -15.53 -11.33
CA LEU A 54 20.07 -15.56 -10.33
C LEU A 54 19.95 -16.73 -9.35
N MET A 55 18.71 -17.13 -9.04
CA MET A 55 18.41 -18.22 -8.11
C MET A 55 18.35 -19.59 -8.77
N LYS A 56 18.37 -19.71 -10.10
CA LYS A 56 18.16 -20.98 -10.82
C LYS A 56 19.02 -22.11 -10.25
N ASP A 57 20.33 -21.88 -10.17
CA ASP A 57 21.33 -22.86 -9.74
C ASP A 57 21.81 -22.64 -8.29
N ARG A 58 21.03 -21.93 -7.48
CA ARG A 58 21.33 -21.66 -6.05
C ARG A 58 20.32 -22.33 -5.13
N GLU A 59 20.77 -22.74 -3.95
CA GLU A 59 19.86 -23.15 -2.88
C GLU A 59 19.04 -21.96 -2.35
N PRO A 60 17.81 -22.18 -1.85
CA PRO A 60 17.02 -21.13 -1.21
C PRO A 60 17.79 -20.46 -0.06
N PHE A 61 17.80 -19.12 -0.03
CA PHE A 61 18.48 -18.41 1.05
C PHE A 61 17.76 -18.63 2.41
N LYS A 62 18.56 -18.85 3.46
CA LYS A 62 18.07 -18.94 4.85
C LYS A 62 17.94 -17.55 5.45
N LEU A 63 16.81 -16.90 5.20
CA LEU A 63 16.54 -15.50 5.57
C LEU A 63 15.76 -15.35 6.89
N ASP A 64 15.66 -16.38 7.73
CA ASP A 64 14.74 -16.40 8.88
C ASP A 64 14.98 -15.22 9.85
N LYS A 65 16.24 -14.95 10.22
CA LYS A 65 16.59 -13.81 11.09
C LYS A 65 16.28 -12.45 10.44
N VAL A 66 16.54 -12.33 9.14
CA VAL A 66 16.26 -11.11 8.37
C VAL A 66 14.76 -10.86 8.32
N MET A 67 13.97 -11.90 8.07
CA MET A 67 12.51 -11.83 8.06
C MET A 67 11.93 -11.52 9.45
N ILE A 68 12.50 -12.07 10.52
CA ILE A 68 12.10 -11.72 11.90
C ILE A 68 12.32 -10.23 12.15
N LEU A 69 13.51 -9.70 11.84
CA LEU A 69 13.82 -8.28 12.00
C LEU A 69 12.92 -7.41 11.13
N TYR A 70 12.75 -7.77 9.85
CA TYR A 70 11.88 -7.07 8.91
C TYR A 70 10.42 -7.01 9.39
N ASN A 71 9.86 -8.15 9.81
CA ASN A 71 8.49 -8.20 10.32
C ASN A 71 8.36 -7.38 11.61
N LEU A 72 9.37 -7.40 12.50
CA LEU A 72 9.37 -6.56 13.71
C LEU A 72 9.36 -5.07 13.37
N ILE A 73 10.21 -4.63 12.43
CA ILE A 73 10.23 -3.25 11.94
C ILE A 73 8.87 -2.88 11.34
N GLN A 74 8.28 -3.74 10.51
CA GLN A 74 6.96 -3.51 9.93
C GLN A 74 5.88 -3.36 11.02
N ILE A 75 5.87 -4.20 12.05
CA ILE A 75 4.92 -4.09 13.16
C ILE A 75 5.09 -2.74 13.88
N LEU A 76 6.32 -2.36 14.18
CA LEU A 76 6.61 -1.11 14.90
C LEU A 76 6.22 0.12 14.06
N VAL A 77 6.58 0.16 12.77
CA VAL A 77 6.29 1.32 11.92
C VAL A 77 4.78 1.44 11.65
N ASN A 78 4.09 0.34 11.34
CA ASN A 78 2.64 0.39 11.12
C ASN A 78 1.88 0.66 12.43
N GLY A 79 2.32 0.09 13.56
CA GLY A 79 1.74 0.35 14.88
C GLY A 79 1.92 1.80 15.31
N TRP A 80 3.12 2.36 15.14
CA TRP A 80 3.40 3.77 15.39
C TRP A 80 2.56 4.69 14.50
N PHE A 81 2.41 4.37 13.21
CA PHE A 81 1.54 5.13 12.31
C PHE A 81 0.10 5.18 12.82
N VAL A 82 -0.43 4.05 13.28
CA VAL A 82 -1.78 3.95 13.83
C VAL A 82 -1.90 4.79 15.10
N GLU A 83 -0.97 4.62 16.05
CA GLU A 83 -0.95 5.39 17.30
C GLU A 83 -0.95 6.89 17.03
N GLU A 84 -0.04 7.36 16.19
CA GLU A 84 0.11 8.77 15.86
C GLU A 84 -1.10 9.32 15.09
N SER A 85 -1.69 8.52 14.20
CA SER A 85 -2.94 8.90 13.52
C SER A 85 -4.07 9.08 14.53
N PHE A 86 -4.23 8.16 15.49
CA PHE A 86 -5.25 8.33 16.53
C PHE A 86 -4.97 9.55 17.40
N ARG A 87 -3.72 9.69 17.87
CA ARG A 87 -3.30 10.77 18.75
C ARG A 87 -3.50 12.13 18.10
N HIS A 88 -3.02 12.33 16.88
CA HIS A 88 -2.95 13.66 16.26
C HIS A 88 -4.12 14.00 15.35
N ILE A 89 -4.82 13.01 14.80
CA ILE A 89 -5.84 13.21 13.77
C ILE A 89 -7.23 12.86 14.31
N TRP A 90 -7.44 11.61 14.73
CA TRP A 90 -8.79 11.10 14.98
C TRP A 90 -9.36 11.45 16.36
N LEU A 91 -8.53 11.52 17.42
CA LEU A 91 -9.01 11.76 18.78
C LEU A 91 -9.15 13.25 19.14
N HIS A 92 -8.49 14.14 18.41
CA HIS A 92 -8.58 15.59 18.65
C HIS A 92 -9.82 16.25 18.04
N GLY A 93 -10.63 15.52 17.27
CA GLY A 93 -11.86 16.03 16.66
C GLY A 93 -11.66 17.08 15.57
N ARG A 94 -10.42 17.23 15.06
CA ARG A 94 -10.09 18.18 13.99
C ARG A 94 -10.43 17.66 12.59
N TYR A 95 -10.46 16.33 12.43
CA TYR A 95 -10.77 15.66 11.18
C TYR A 95 -12.24 15.27 11.08
N ASN A 96 -12.83 15.55 9.92
CA ASN A 96 -14.18 15.18 9.58
C ASN A 96 -14.21 13.85 8.80
N VAL A 97 -14.72 12.79 9.44
CA VAL A 97 -14.81 11.44 8.87
C VAL A 97 -15.80 11.35 7.69
N ILE A 98 -16.68 12.34 7.51
CA ILE A 98 -17.63 12.37 6.38
C ILE A 98 -16.95 12.92 5.12
N CYS A 99 -16.23 14.03 5.28
CA CYS A 99 -15.42 14.61 4.22
C CYS A 99 -14.33 15.46 4.84
N GLU A 100 -13.09 15.04 4.63
CA GLU A 100 -11.93 15.83 5.00
C GLU A 100 -11.22 16.36 3.73
N GLU A 101 -11.11 17.67 3.64
CA GLU A 101 -10.34 18.35 2.60
C GLU A 101 -8.83 18.27 2.91
N VAL A 102 -8.00 18.45 1.89
CA VAL A 102 -6.56 18.56 2.12
C VAL A 102 -6.27 19.99 2.57
N ASP A 103 -5.73 20.15 3.76
CA ASP A 103 -5.15 21.42 4.20
C ASP A 103 -3.75 21.53 3.59
N TYR A 104 -3.54 22.50 2.69
CA TYR A 104 -2.27 22.80 2.02
C TYR A 104 -1.45 23.90 2.72
N SER A 105 -1.88 24.38 3.89
CA SER A 105 -1.16 25.41 4.62
C SER A 105 0.13 24.89 5.26
N ASP A 106 0.94 25.84 5.76
CA ASP A 106 2.12 25.59 6.59
C ASP A 106 1.76 25.38 8.08
N ASP A 107 0.49 25.11 8.40
CA ASP A 107 0.10 24.76 9.77
C ASP A 107 0.89 23.51 10.25
N PRO A 108 1.39 23.51 11.50
CA PRO A 108 2.17 22.38 12.02
C PRO A 108 1.45 21.02 11.93
N ILE A 109 0.12 20.98 12.07
CA ILE A 109 -0.66 19.75 11.93
C ILE A 109 -0.81 19.37 10.46
N ALA A 110 -1.06 20.34 9.57
CA ALA A 110 -1.13 20.06 8.12
C ALA A 110 0.19 19.46 7.61
N LEU A 111 1.33 20.01 8.03
CA LEU A 111 2.67 19.49 7.72
C LEU A 111 2.92 18.12 8.34
N LEU A 112 2.45 17.88 9.57
CA LEU A 112 2.53 16.58 10.23
C LEU A 112 1.74 15.51 9.47
N VAL A 113 0.51 15.83 9.07
CA VAL A 113 -0.34 14.95 8.27
C VAL A 113 0.31 14.64 6.92
N ALA A 114 0.84 15.64 6.22
CA ALA A 114 1.55 15.42 4.96
C ALA A 114 2.73 14.46 5.16
N ARG A 115 3.50 14.63 6.24
CA ARG A 115 4.59 13.71 6.60
C ARG A 115 4.08 12.30 6.87
N PHE A 116 2.93 12.15 7.52
CA PHE A 116 2.31 10.85 7.73
C PHE A 116 1.97 10.19 6.40
N THR A 117 1.32 10.91 5.47
CA THR A 117 1.04 10.40 4.13
C THR A 117 2.32 9.93 3.42
N TRP A 118 3.41 10.69 3.50
CA TRP A 118 4.70 10.28 2.93
C TRP A 118 5.31 9.06 3.63
N MET A 119 5.26 8.98 4.96
CA MET A 119 5.73 7.81 5.69
C MET A 119 4.92 6.56 5.34
N PHE A 120 3.61 6.69 5.14
CA PHE A 120 2.77 5.60 4.64
C PHE A 120 3.16 5.18 3.23
N PHE A 121 3.47 6.11 2.32
CA PHE A 121 4.05 5.77 1.03
C PHE A 121 5.37 4.99 1.19
N MET A 122 6.25 5.43 2.09
CA MET A 122 7.52 4.74 2.34
C MET A 122 7.33 3.32 2.89
N THR A 123 6.30 3.06 3.71
CA THR A 123 5.99 1.68 4.12
C THR A 123 5.58 0.83 2.92
N LYS A 124 4.83 1.36 1.95
CA LYS A 124 4.47 0.59 0.74
C LYS A 124 5.70 0.28 -0.12
N VAL A 125 6.67 1.19 -0.19
CA VAL A 125 7.97 0.91 -0.83
C VAL A 125 8.71 -0.21 -0.08
N PHE A 126 8.68 -0.18 1.26
CA PHE A 126 9.32 -1.21 2.09
C PHE A 126 8.62 -2.58 1.96
N ASP A 127 7.30 -2.60 1.80
CA ASP A 127 6.49 -3.80 1.56
C ASP A 127 6.92 -4.57 0.29
N LEU A 128 7.60 -3.93 -0.68
CA LEU A 128 8.13 -4.62 -1.87
C LEU A 128 9.17 -5.70 -1.51
N LEU A 129 9.81 -5.59 -0.35
CA LEU A 129 10.75 -6.60 0.14
C LEU A 129 10.08 -7.95 0.41
N ASP A 130 8.77 -7.99 0.67
CA ASP A 130 8.03 -9.25 0.85
C ASP A 130 8.23 -10.17 -0.35
N THR A 131 8.04 -9.63 -1.56
CA THR A 131 8.17 -10.40 -2.80
C THR A 131 9.62 -10.71 -3.11
N VAL A 132 10.56 -9.81 -2.76
CA VAL A 132 12.01 -10.09 -2.88
C VAL A 132 12.38 -11.29 -2.01
N PHE A 133 11.90 -11.37 -0.77
CA PHE A 133 12.13 -12.52 0.10
C PHE A 133 11.51 -13.80 -0.45
N MET A 134 10.31 -13.73 -1.07
CA MET A 134 9.71 -14.90 -1.72
C MET A 134 10.60 -15.45 -2.85
N VAL A 135 11.13 -14.57 -3.71
CA VAL A 135 12.02 -14.96 -4.82
C VAL A 135 13.33 -15.55 -4.30
N LEU A 136 13.99 -14.89 -3.34
CA LEU A 136 15.26 -15.34 -2.76
C LEU A 136 15.12 -16.66 -1.97
N ARG A 137 13.92 -17.00 -1.51
CA ARG A 137 13.62 -18.27 -0.82
C ARG A 137 13.03 -19.33 -1.75
N LYS A 138 13.00 -19.09 -3.08
CA LYS A 138 12.36 -19.96 -4.07
C LYS A 138 10.92 -20.34 -3.70
N ARG A 139 10.17 -19.39 -3.15
CA ARG A 139 8.74 -19.49 -2.83
C ARG A 139 7.90 -18.78 -3.89
N SER A 140 8.13 -19.14 -5.16
CA SER A 140 7.41 -18.56 -6.30
C SER A 140 5.90 -18.84 -6.26
N ASP A 141 5.48 -19.88 -5.54
CA ASP A 141 4.08 -20.19 -5.25
C ASP A 141 3.37 -19.06 -4.48
N GLN A 142 4.11 -18.22 -3.77
CA GLN A 142 3.58 -17.06 -3.03
C GLN A 142 3.51 -15.79 -3.88
N VAL A 143 4.23 -15.74 -5.01
CA VAL A 143 4.25 -14.60 -5.94
C VAL A 143 3.04 -14.68 -6.88
N SER A 144 1.86 -14.46 -6.30
CA SER A 144 0.60 -14.45 -7.04
C SER A 144 0.39 -13.15 -7.82
N PHE A 145 -0.49 -13.19 -8.82
CA PHE A 145 -0.95 -11.97 -9.51
C PHE A 145 -1.52 -10.95 -8.51
N LEU A 146 -2.35 -11.39 -7.57
CA LEU A 146 -2.92 -10.56 -6.51
C LEU A 146 -1.83 -9.81 -5.73
N HIS A 147 -0.82 -10.53 -5.25
CA HIS A 147 0.27 -9.94 -4.48
C HIS A 147 1.06 -8.92 -5.31
N LEU A 148 1.49 -9.31 -6.51
CA LEU A 148 2.32 -8.43 -7.35
C LEU A 148 1.56 -7.19 -7.84
N TYR A 149 0.29 -7.36 -8.20
CA TYR A 149 -0.60 -6.27 -8.61
C TYR A 149 -0.83 -5.30 -7.45
N HIS A 150 -1.16 -5.82 -6.26
CA HIS A 150 -1.37 -5.01 -5.06
C HIS A 150 -0.12 -4.19 -4.69
N HIS A 151 1.04 -4.83 -4.51
CA HIS A 151 2.23 -4.13 -4.04
C HIS A 151 2.70 -3.06 -5.04
N THR A 152 2.57 -3.31 -6.34
CA THR A 152 2.90 -2.31 -7.38
C THR A 152 1.89 -1.17 -7.39
N GLY A 153 0.60 -1.50 -7.34
CA GLY A 153 -0.48 -0.52 -7.35
C GLY A 153 -0.47 0.38 -6.12
N MET A 154 -0.20 -0.18 -4.93
CA MET A 154 -0.13 0.57 -3.68
C MET A 154 1.00 1.60 -3.69
N VAL A 155 2.19 1.25 -4.18
CA VAL A 155 3.31 2.21 -4.31
C VAL A 155 2.95 3.34 -5.27
N LEU A 156 2.36 3.02 -6.43
CA LEU A 156 1.93 4.04 -7.39
C LEU A 156 0.84 4.95 -6.81
N ALA A 157 -0.22 4.36 -6.23
CA ALA A 157 -1.36 5.09 -5.70
C ALA A 157 -0.95 5.99 -4.53
N THR A 158 -0.12 5.49 -3.61
CA THR A 158 0.36 6.28 -2.46
C THR A 158 1.39 7.33 -2.86
N TRP A 159 2.17 7.11 -3.92
CA TRP A 159 3.02 8.17 -4.50
C TRP A 159 2.17 9.32 -5.06
N ILE A 160 1.13 9.01 -5.85
CA ILE A 160 0.19 10.00 -6.36
C ILE A 160 -0.51 10.71 -5.20
N GLY A 161 -0.99 9.96 -4.21
CA GLY A 161 -1.62 10.52 -3.02
C GLY A 161 -0.71 11.50 -2.28
N THR A 162 0.55 11.12 -2.06
CA THR A 162 1.54 11.98 -1.39
C THR A 162 1.92 13.19 -2.24
N LYS A 163 2.07 13.03 -3.57
CA LYS A 163 2.54 14.11 -4.44
C LYS A 163 1.50 15.21 -4.67
N TYR A 164 0.20 14.87 -4.66
CA TYR A 164 -0.86 15.79 -5.04
C TYR A 164 -1.87 16.10 -3.93
N VAL A 165 -2.08 15.17 -2.99
CA VAL A 165 -3.14 15.26 -1.97
C VAL A 165 -2.63 14.74 -0.63
N ALA A 166 -1.52 15.29 -0.14
CA ALA A 166 -0.86 14.86 1.09
C ALA A 166 -1.69 15.20 2.34
N GLY A 167 -2.72 14.39 2.60
CA GLY A 167 -3.62 14.54 3.73
C GLY A 167 -5.08 14.31 3.37
N GLY A 168 -5.98 14.96 4.11
CA GLY A 168 -7.42 14.90 3.89
C GLY A 168 -8.01 13.50 3.98
N HIS A 169 -9.03 13.24 3.16
CA HIS A 169 -9.84 12.02 3.16
C HIS A 169 -9.04 10.71 3.05
N GLY A 170 -7.88 10.74 2.38
CA GLY A 170 -7.02 9.56 2.18
C GLY A 170 -6.36 9.04 3.46
N VAL A 171 -6.26 9.85 4.52
CA VAL A 171 -5.56 9.47 5.76
C VAL A 171 -6.27 8.33 6.50
N LEU A 172 -7.61 8.25 6.43
CA LEU A 172 -8.34 7.15 7.08
C LEU A 172 -8.00 5.81 6.43
N PHE A 173 -7.89 5.78 5.10
CA PHE A 173 -7.45 4.60 4.37
C PHE A 173 -6.07 4.15 4.86
N GLY A 174 -5.10 5.07 4.96
CA GLY A 174 -3.76 4.78 5.45
C GLY A 174 -3.77 4.25 6.90
N THR A 175 -4.63 4.81 7.76
CA THR A 175 -4.78 4.39 9.16
C THR A 175 -5.32 2.96 9.27
N ILE A 176 -6.41 2.65 8.56
CA ILE A 176 -7.00 1.30 8.57
C ILE A 176 -6.02 0.30 7.95
N ASN A 177 -5.38 0.63 6.82
CA ASN A 177 -4.41 -0.24 6.16
C ASN A 177 -3.23 -0.55 7.08
N SER A 178 -2.67 0.46 7.76
CA SER A 178 -1.57 0.28 8.69
C SER A 178 -1.97 -0.60 9.88
N PHE A 179 -3.18 -0.45 10.41
CA PHE A 179 -3.69 -1.33 11.46
C PHE A 179 -3.74 -2.80 11.01
N VAL A 180 -4.31 -3.06 9.83
CA VAL A 180 -4.38 -4.42 9.27
C VAL A 180 -2.99 -4.96 8.95
N HIS A 181 -2.08 -4.12 8.44
CA HIS A 181 -0.68 -4.50 8.20
C HIS A 181 0.05 -4.84 9.50
N ALA A 182 -0.15 -4.09 10.59
CA ALA A 182 0.42 -4.44 11.89
C ALA A 182 -0.02 -5.84 12.34
N VAL A 183 -1.32 -6.17 12.23
CA VAL A 183 -1.85 -7.51 12.55
C VAL A 183 -1.28 -8.59 11.62
N MET A 184 -1.20 -8.30 10.32
CA MET A 184 -0.65 -9.23 9.31
C MET A 184 0.83 -9.53 9.58
N TYR A 185 1.65 -8.52 9.88
CA TYR A 185 3.07 -8.70 10.15
C TYR A 185 3.33 -9.34 11.52
N ILE A 186 2.46 -9.14 12.52
CA ILE A 186 2.47 -9.94 13.76
C ILE A 186 2.34 -11.43 13.41
N TYR A 187 1.39 -11.78 12.54
CA TYR A 187 1.24 -13.17 12.10
C TYR A 187 2.47 -13.68 11.33
N TYR A 188 3.07 -12.86 10.46
CA TYR A 188 4.31 -13.25 9.76
C TYR A 188 5.49 -13.43 10.70
N LEU A 189 5.62 -12.59 11.73
CA LEU A 189 6.61 -12.76 12.79
C LEU A 189 6.39 -14.07 13.55
N LEU A 190 5.16 -14.34 14.00
CA LEU A 190 4.83 -15.57 14.71
C LEU A 190 5.15 -16.82 13.88
N THR A 191 4.82 -16.81 12.59
CA THR A 191 5.11 -17.93 11.68
C THR A 191 6.59 -18.05 11.30
N ALA A 192 7.38 -16.98 11.42
CA ALA A 192 8.83 -17.03 11.28
C ALA A 192 9.51 -17.59 12.54
N LEU A 193 9.00 -17.27 13.73
CA LEU A 193 9.52 -17.77 15.01
C LEU A 193 9.14 -19.24 15.26
N ASN A 194 7.89 -19.61 14.95
CA ASN A 194 7.40 -20.96 15.10
C ASN A 194 6.57 -21.38 13.87
N PRO A 195 7.13 -22.25 13.00
CA PRO A 195 6.45 -22.75 11.82
C PRO A 195 5.12 -23.46 12.08
N GLU A 196 4.84 -23.96 13.29
CA GLU A 196 3.56 -24.59 13.63
C GLU A 196 2.38 -23.64 13.44
N TYR A 197 2.57 -22.33 13.65
CA TYR A 197 1.51 -21.34 13.40
C TYR A 197 1.12 -21.23 11.91
N LYS A 198 1.98 -21.69 10.98
CA LYS A 198 1.62 -21.76 9.55
C LYS A 198 0.51 -22.79 9.28
N LYS A 199 0.38 -23.81 10.14
CA LYS A 199 -0.66 -24.84 10.03
C LYS A 199 -2.01 -24.35 10.55
N SER A 200 -2.03 -23.29 11.37
CA SER A 200 -3.27 -22.71 11.87
C SER A 200 -4.04 -21.99 10.75
N ILE A 201 -5.10 -22.63 10.27
CA ILE A 201 -6.04 -22.06 9.30
C ILE A 201 -6.83 -20.91 9.94
N TRP A 202 -7.08 -20.98 11.24
CA TRP A 202 -7.85 -19.99 12.00
C TRP A 202 -7.27 -18.57 11.87
N TRP A 203 -5.97 -18.41 12.14
CA TRP A 203 -5.29 -17.11 12.01
C TRP A 203 -5.37 -16.58 10.59
N LYS A 204 -5.00 -17.40 9.60
CA LYS A 204 -4.99 -17.00 8.19
C LYS A 204 -6.37 -16.55 7.72
N LYS A 205 -7.41 -17.29 8.09
CA LYS A 205 -8.81 -16.99 7.76
C LYS A 205 -9.24 -15.63 8.32
N HIS A 206 -9.03 -15.38 9.62
CA HIS A 206 -9.46 -14.14 10.26
C HIS A 206 -8.66 -12.91 9.82
N ILE A 207 -7.38 -13.07 9.48
CA ILE A 207 -6.60 -11.96 8.88
C ILE A 207 -7.17 -11.61 7.50
N THR A 208 -7.56 -12.62 6.71
CA THR A 208 -8.15 -12.39 5.39
C THR A 208 -9.55 -11.74 5.52
N GLU A 209 -10.35 -12.14 6.52
CA GLU A 209 -11.62 -11.49 6.84
C GLU A 209 -11.43 -10.04 7.25
N LEU A 210 -10.41 -9.75 8.07
CA LEU A 210 -10.05 -8.39 8.45
C LEU A 210 -9.69 -7.52 7.23
N GLN A 211 -8.93 -8.07 6.28
CA GLN A 211 -8.60 -7.39 5.02
C GLN A 211 -9.86 -7.14 4.16
N LEU A 212 -10.78 -8.11 4.08
CA LEU A 212 -12.06 -7.94 3.37
C LEU A 212 -12.91 -6.84 4.01
N ILE A 213 -12.99 -6.81 5.34
CA ILE A 213 -13.70 -5.75 6.09
C ILE A 213 -13.07 -4.39 5.81
N GLN A 214 -11.73 -4.29 5.80
CA GLN A 214 -11.03 -3.06 5.45
C GLN A 214 -11.49 -2.52 4.09
N PHE A 215 -11.50 -3.34 3.03
CA PHE A 215 -11.89 -2.86 1.69
C PHE A 215 -13.34 -2.35 1.66
N VAL A 216 -14.25 -2.98 2.39
CA VAL A 216 -15.64 -2.51 2.52
C VAL A 216 -15.66 -1.14 3.21
N LEU A 217 -14.98 -1.01 4.34
CA LEU A 217 -14.95 0.25 5.10
C LEU A 217 -14.32 1.40 4.30
N THR A 218 -13.19 1.16 3.63
CA THR A 218 -12.51 2.19 2.84
C THR A 218 -13.29 2.58 1.59
N SER A 219 -13.95 1.61 0.94
CA SER A 219 -14.84 1.88 -0.20
C SER A 219 -16.03 2.73 0.21
N LEU A 220 -16.70 2.38 1.32
CA LEU A 220 -17.84 3.15 1.84
C LEU A 220 -17.43 4.56 2.26
N HIS A 221 -16.33 4.68 2.99
CA HIS A 221 -15.78 5.98 3.39
C HIS A 221 -15.49 6.87 2.17
N SER A 222 -14.87 6.31 1.13
CA SER A 222 -14.57 7.05 -0.11
C SER A 222 -15.85 7.38 -0.89
N ALA A 223 -16.84 6.50 -0.91
CA ALA A 223 -18.12 6.73 -1.57
C ALA A 223 -18.92 7.86 -0.91
N ILE A 224 -18.92 7.94 0.43
CA ILE A 224 -19.54 9.05 1.17
C ILE A 224 -18.96 10.38 0.71
N ALA A 225 -17.63 10.50 0.65
CA ALA A 225 -17.00 11.71 0.14
C ALA A 225 -17.28 11.94 -1.34
N LEU A 226 -17.31 10.91 -2.20
CA LEU A 226 -17.57 11.06 -3.63
C LEU A 226 -18.96 11.66 -3.89
N PHE A 227 -20.00 11.13 -3.23
CA PHE A 227 -21.39 11.54 -3.46
C PHE A 227 -21.83 12.75 -2.61
N ASN A 228 -21.00 13.24 -1.69
CA ASN A 228 -21.30 14.46 -0.95
C ASN A 228 -21.05 15.72 -1.82
N PRO A 229 -22.08 16.51 -2.16
CA PRO A 229 -21.93 17.67 -3.05
C PRO A 229 -21.09 18.81 -2.44
N TYR A 230 -20.96 18.85 -1.11
CA TYR A 230 -20.20 19.88 -0.40
C TYR A 230 -18.75 19.50 -0.14
N CYS A 231 -18.36 18.26 -0.48
CA CYS A 231 -17.01 17.78 -0.26
C CYS A 231 -16.06 18.24 -1.37
N LYS A 232 -15.04 19.04 -1.05
CA LYS A 232 -14.06 19.52 -2.05
C LYS A 232 -12.84 18.62 -2.22
N PHE A 233 -12.79 17.48 -1.52
CA PHE A 233 -11.75 16.48 -1.80
C PHE A 233 -11.81 16.04 -3.28
N PRO A 234 -10.67 15.87 -3.98
CA PRO A 234 -10.67 15.62 -5.43
C PRO A 234 -11.47 14.38 -5.83
N LYS A 235 -12.65 14.61 -6.43
CA LYS A 235 -13.60 13.57 -6.82
C LYS A 235 -13.04 12.59 -7.83
N VAL A 236 -12.16 13.06 -8.73
CA VAL A 236 -11.49 12.22 -9.73
C VAL A 236 -10.64 11.14 -9.05
N LEU A 237 -9.95 11.46 -7.96
CA LEU A 237 -9.15 10.48 -7.21
C LEU A 237 -10.05 9.46 -6.51
N LEU A 238 -11.16 9.91 -5.88
CA LEU A 238 -12.13 9.00 -5.27
C LEU A 238 -12.76 8.06 -6.30
N ALA A 239 -13.13 8.59 -7.47
CA ALA A 239 -13.67 7.82 -8.58
C ALA A 239 -12.66 6.81 -9.18
N ALA A 240 -11.36 7.03 -9.01
CA ALA A 240 -10.31 6.09 -9.40
C ALA A 240 -10.03 5.04 -8.31
N PHE A 241 -9.99 5.45 -7.03
CA PHE A 241 -9.65 4.56 -5.92
C PHE A 241 -10.80 3.62 -5.51
N ILE A 242 -12.06 4.03 -5.62
CA ILE A 242 -13.20 3.14 -5.28
C ILE A 242 -13.22 1.89 -6.18
N PRO A 243 -13.16 1.99 -7.53
CA PRO A 243 -13.06 0.80 -8.37
C PRO A 243 -11.85 -0.07 -8.06
N GLN A 244 -10.72 0.54 -7.69
CA GLN A 244 -9.51 -0.17 -7.30
C GLN A 244 -9.72 -0.99 -6.02
N ASP A 245 -10.28 -0.39 -4.97
CA ASP A 245 -10.59 -1.07 -3.71
C ASP A 245 -11.61 -2.19 -3.91
N VAL A 246 -12.63 -1.96 -4.75
CA VAL A 246 -13.62 -2.98 -5.11
C VAL A 246 -12.98 -4.14 -5.88
N PHE A 247 -12.08 -3.85 -6.83
CA PHE A 247 -11.34 -4.89 -7.53
C PHE A 247 -10.48 -5.72 -6.58
N MET A 248 -9.78 -5.06 -5.65
CA MET A 248 -8.99 -5.73 -4.61
C MET A 248 -9.87 -6.59 -3.70
N PHE A 249 -11.05 -6.12 -3.30
CA PHE A 249 -12.03 -6.91 -2.56
C PHE A 249 -12.37 -8.21 -3.29
N PHE A 250 -12.67 -8.15 -4.59
CA PHE A 250 -13.01 -9.35 -5.35
C PHE A 250 -11.84 -10.33 -5.50
N LEU A 251 -10.61 -9.85 -5.65
CA LEU A 251 -9.43 -10.73 -5.68
C LEU A 251 -9.21 -11.41 -4.32
N PHE A 252 -9.36 -10.70 -3.22
CA PHE A 252 -9.27 -11.27 -1.87
C PHE A 252 -10.43 -12.23 -1.57
N LEU A 253 -11.62 -11.94 -2.08
CA LEU A 253 -12.78 -12.82 -1.94
C LEU A 253 -12.60 -14.12 -2.74
N ASP A 254 -12.06 -14.04 -3.96
CA ASP A 254 -11.70 -15.21 -4.76
C ASP A 254 -10.61 -16.04 -4.06
N PHE A 255 -9.56 -15.38 -3.55
CA PHE A 255 -8.54 -16.03 -2.71
C PHE A 255 -9.17 -16.73 -1.50
N TYR A 256 -10.03 -16.05 -0.75
CA TYR A 256 -10.70 -16.60 0.43
C TYR A 256 -11.54 -17.82 0.10
N ARG A 257 -12.34 -17.75 -0.97
CA ARG A 257 -13.18 -18.87 -1.45
C ARG A 257 -12.33 -20.08 -1.82
N LYS A 258 -11.25 -19.87 -2.58
CA LYS A 258 -10.33 -20.94 -3.01
C LYS A 258 -9.53 -21.53 -1.85
N ALA A 259 -9.07 -20.70 -0.91
CA ALA A 259 -8.20 -21.13 0.18
C ALA A 259 -8.96 -21.80 1.34
N TYR A 260 -10.18 -21.35 1.66
CA TYR A 260 -10.86 -21.75 2.90
C TYR A 260 -12.22 -22.45 2.69
N LEU A 261 -12.97 -22.09 1.64
CA LEU A 261 -14.30 -22.67 1.40
C LEU A 261 -14.26 -23.88 0.46
N ASN A 262 -13.39 -23.85 -0.55
CA ASN A 262 -13.26 -24.90 -1.57
C ASN A 262 -11.85 -25.51 -1.67
N PRO A 263 -11.25 -26.02 -0.57
CA PRO A 263 -9.86 -26.49 -0.56
C PRO A 263 -9.61 -27.70 -1.51
N LYS A 264 -10.67 -28.41 -1.92
CA LYS A 264 -10.59 -29.63 -2.76
C LYS A 264 -10.11 -29.39 -4.21
N LYS A 265 -10.05 -28.14 -4.69
CA LYS A 265 -9.56 -27.83 -6.05
C LYS A 265 -8.02 -27.83 -6.17
N LYS A 266 -7.28 -27.80 -5.06
CA LYS A 266 -5.80 -27.77 -5.03
C LYS A 266 -5.11 -29.14 -5.15
N LEU A 267 -5.88 -30.24 -5.14
CA LEU A 267 -5.38 -31.61 -5.27
C LEU A 267 -5.44 -32.15 -6.71
N LYS A 268 -5.77 -31.30 -7.71
CA LYS A 268 -5.98 -31.72 -9.10
C LYS A 268 -5.27 -30.84 -10.15
N GLU A 269 -4.42 -29.92 -9.73
CA GLU A 269 -3.48 -29.16 -10.59
C GLU A 269 -2.07 -29.36 -10.04
#